data_AF-A0A7Y2XFN7-F1
#
_entry.id   AF-A0A7Y2XFN7-F1
#
_cell.length_a   1.000
_cell.length_b   1.000
_cell.length_c   1.000
_cell.angle_alpha   90.00
_cell.angle_beta   90.00
_cell.angle_gamma   90.00
#
_symmetry.space_group_name_H-M   'P 1'
#
loop_
_entity.id
_entity.type
_entity.pdbx_description
1 polymer ?
#
loop_
_entity_poly.entity_id
_entity_poly.type
_entity_poly.pdbx_seq_one_letter_code
_entity_poly.pdbx_strand_id
1 'polypeptide(L)' 'VIPNLFLNLEDPSALAQLVVQYDWKQNLLLLGALNLPIGPNGTEYGGIPAPAEGRYFSTGPGVFAQLAWYF' A
#
# COMPACT_ATOMS: atom_id res chain seq x y z
N VAL A 1 -5.14 10.55 -10.91
CA VAL A 1 -4.24 9.48 -10.42
C VAL A 1 -3.12 10.12 -9.66
N ILE A 2 -2.79 9.62 -8.47
CA ILE A 2 -1.82 10.20 -7.55
C ILE A 2 -0.75 9.13 -7.26
N PRO A 3 0.47 9.29 -7.79
CA PRO A 3 1.58 8.40 -7.47
C PRO A 3 2.27 8.84 -6.18
N ASN A 4 2.44 7.91 -5.25
CA ASN A 4 3.18 8.10 -4.01
C ASN A 4 4.33 7.10 -3.94
N LEU A 5 5.46 7.53 -3.35
CA LEU A 5 6.58 6.66 -3.03
C LEU A 5 7.01 6.96 -1.59
N PHE A 6 6.97 5.95 -0.74
CA PHE A 6 7.46 6.01 0.63
C PHE A 6 8.78 5.26 0.69
N LEU A 7 9.86 5.97 1.01
CA LEU A 7 11.19 5.39 1.20
C LEU A 7 11.42 5.20 2.70
N ASN A 8 11.86 4.01 3.11
CA ASN A 8 12.37 3.82 4.45
C ASN A 8 13.78 4.42 4.54
N LEU A 9 14.07 5.12 5.63
CA LEU A 9 15.38 5.78 5.85
C LEU A 9 16.35 4.92 6.69
N GLU A 10 15.82 3.92 7.41
CA GLU A 10 16.57 3.03 8.29
C GLU A 10 17.00 1.75 7.58
N ASP A 11 16.26 1.32 6.55
CA ASP A 11 16.54 0.10 5.80
C ASP A 11 16.31 0.27 4.27
N PRO A 12 16.83 -0.63 3.42
CA PRO A 12 16.72 -0.51 1.96
C PRO A 12 15.36 -1.01 1.44
N SER A 13 14.26 -0.48 1.96
CA SER A 13 12.91 -0.84 1.52
C SER A 13 11.99 0.37 1.29
N ALA A 14 10.92 0.15 0.53
CA ALA A 14 10.00 1.18 0.09
C ALA A 14 8.59 0.66 -0.17
N LEU A 15 7.62 1.56 -0.23
CA LEU A 15 6.26 1.31 -0.70
C LEU A 15 5.93 2.24 -1.86
N ALA A 16 5.69 1.67 -3.04
CA ALA A 16 5.10 2.40 -4.15
C ALA A 16 3.57 2.29 -4.08
N GLN A 17 2.87 3.41 -4.17
CA GLN A 17 1.42 3.44 -4.11
C GLN A 17 0.83 4.27 -5.26
N LEU A 18 -0.17 3.72 -5.93
CA LEU A 18 -0.93 4.42 -6.97
C LEU A 18 -2.37 4.61 -6.51
N VAL A 19 -2.75 5.85 -6.21
CA VAL A 19 -4.10 6.18 -5.73
C VAL A 19 -4.95 6.75 -6.86
N VAL A 20 -6.20 6.32 -6.94
CA VAL A 20 -7.22 6.84 -7.84
C VAL A 20 -8.36 7.34 -7.00
N GLN A 21 -8.69 8.62 -7.17
CA GLN A 21 -9.91 9.21 -6.61
C GLN A 21 -10.76 9.69 -7.78
N TYR A 22 -12.01 9.27 -7.80
CA TYR A 22 -12.96 9.62 -8.83
C TYR A 22 -14.29 10.01 -8.19
N ASP A 23 -14.68 11.26 -8.43
CA ASP A 23 -15.95 11.81 -7.97
C ASP A 23 -16.93 11.86 -9.15
N TRP A 24 -17.99 11.09 -9.06
CA TRP A 24 -19.11 11.13 -9.98
C TRP A 24 -20.17 12.07 -9.42
N LYS A 25 -20.41 13.17 -10.15
CA LYS A 25 -21.48 14.14 -9.89
C LYS A 25 -21.54 14.67 -8.45
N GLN A 26 -20.42 14.70 -7.72
CA GLN A 26 -20.33 15.22 -6.35
C GLN A 26 -21.19 14.45 -5.34
N ASN A 27 -21.65 13.26 -5.72
CA ASN A 27 -22.48 12.41 -4.88
C ASN A 27 -21.91 11.01 -4.73
N LEU A 28 -21.14 10.48 -5.69
CA LEU A 28 -20.54 9.15 -5.57
C LEU A 28 -19.01 9.23 -5.71
N LEU A 29 -18.31 8.96 -4.62
CA LEU A 29 -16.85 8.95 -4.56
C LEU A 29 -16.31 7.53 -4.59
N LEU A 30 -15.51 7.21 -5.59
CA LEU A 30 -14.66 6.02 -5.64
C LEU A 30 -13.23 6.40 -5.26
N LEU A 31 -12.70 5.78 -4.21
CA LEU A 31 -11.30 5.84 -3.84
C LEU A 31 -10.69 4.44 -4.00
N GLY A 32 -9.60 4.34 -4.74
CA GLY A 32 -8.86 3.09 -4.93
C GLY A 32 -7.36 3.31 -4.77
N ALA A 33 -6.65 2.28 -4.33
CA ALA A 33 -5.19 2.30 -4.27
C ALA A 33 -4.58 0.95 -4.63
N LEU A 34 -3.51 0.95 -5.42
CA LEU A 34 -2.59 -0.17 -5.59
C LEU A 34 -1.36 0.08 -4.71
N ASN A 35 -1.00 -0.88 -3.87
CA ASN A 35 0.12 -0.82 -2.93
C ASN A 35 1.14 -1.90 -3.29
N LEU A 36 2.38 -1.50 -3.55
CA LEU A 36 3.47 -2.38 -3.97
C LEU A 36 4.65 -2.24 -3.00
N PRO A 37 4.78 -3.15 -2.01
CA PRO A 37 5.95 -3.18 -1.15
C PRO A 37 7.16 -3.66 -1.94
N ILE A 38 8.31 -3.03 -1.69
CA ILE A 38 9.58 -3.27 -2.38
C ILE A 38 10.68 -3.37 -1.31
N GLY A 39 11.37 -4.50 -1.23
CA GLY A 39 12.51 -4.65 -0.34
C GLY A 39 12.83 -6.11 -0.01
N PRO A 40 14.01 -6.38 0.58
CA PRO A 40 14.38 -7.71 1.06
C PRO A 40 13.56 -8.16 2.28
N ASN A 41 13.39 -9.47 2.48
CA ASN A 41 12.81 -9.99 3.71
C ASN A 41 13.59 -9.50 4.95
N GLY A 42 12.87 -9.12 6.01
CA GLY A 42 13.44 -8.62 7.26
C GLY A 42 13.47 -7.09 7.37
N THR A 43 13.19 -6.37 6.27
CA THR A 43 12.98 -4.91 6.29
C THR A 43 11.51 -4.57 6.57
N GLU A 44 11.20 -3.30 6.85
CA GLU A 44 9.83 -2.86 7.16
C GLU A 44 8.84 -3.27 6.04
N TYR A 45 9.12 -2.86 4.80
CA TYR A 45 8.24 -3.18 3.67
C TYR A 45 8.48 -4.58 3.08
N GLY A 46 9.60 -5.22 3.39
CA GLY A 46 9.85 -6.63 3.05
C GLY A 46 9.28 -7.62 4.07
N GLY A 47 8.72 -7.11 5.16
CA GLY A 47 8.19 -7.87 6.29
C GLY A 47 9.24 -8.14 7.36
N ILE A 48 8.93 -7.73 8.59
CA ILE A 48 9.79 -7.96 9.75
C ILE A 48 9.87 -9.46 10.09
N PRO A 49 10.96 -9.92 10.74
CA PRO A 49 11.10 -11.32 11.13
C PRO A 49 9.95 -11.81 12.01
N ALA A 50 9.41 -12.98 11.69
CA ALA A 50 8.40 -13.64 12.52
C ALA A 50 9.08 -14.58 13.54
N PRO A 51 8.40 -14.94 14.65
CA PRO A 51 8.93 -15.90 15.62
C PRO A 51 9.17 -17.30 15.04
N ALA A 52 8.47 -17.67 13.96
CA ALA A 52 8.71 -18.90 13.23
C ALA A 52 9.94 -18.77 12.33
N GLU A 53 10.85 -19.74 12.44
CA GLU A 53 12.13 -19.73 11.71
C GLU A 53 11.92 -19.58 10.19
N GLY A 54 12.69 -18.65 9.59
CA GLY A 54 12.65 -18.38 8.15
C GLY A 54 11.34 -17.74 7.65
N ARG A 55 10.47 -17.25 8.55
CA ARG A 55 9.22 -16.59 8.20
C ARG A 55 9.28 -15.09 8.52
N TYR A 56 8.48 -14.33 7.79
CA TYR A 56 8.42 -12.88 7.88
C TYR A 56 6.95 -12.43 7.87
N PHE A 57 6.64 -11.36 8.59
CA PHE A 57 5.35 -10.69 8.54
C PHE A 57 5.30 -9.72 7.36
N SER A 58 5.41 -10.25 6.14
CA SER A 58 5.34 -9.46 4.93
C SER A 58 3.91 -9.31 4.43
N THR A 59 3.61 -8.15 3.87
CA THR A 59 2.44 -7.97 3.01
C THR A 59 2.92 -7.99 1.56
N GLY A 60 2.20 -8.69 0.69
CA GLY A 60 2.47 -8.65 -0.75
C GLY A 60 1.80 -7.43 -1.41
N PRO A 61 1.81 -7.37 -2.75
CA PRO A 61 0.99 -6.43 -3.50
C PRO A 61 -0.46 -6.43 -3.01
N GLY A 62 -1.01 -5.25 -2.76
CA GLY A 62 -2.34 -5.08 -2.18
C GLY A 62 -3.19 -4.07 -2.93
N VAL A 63 -4.50 -4.31 -2.98
CA VAL A 63 -5.48 -3.38 -3.55
C VAL A 63 -6.43 -2.92 -2.46
N PHE A 64 -6.72 -1.63 -2.45
CA PHE A 64 -7.76 -1.00 -1.64
C PHE A 64 -8.81 -0.39 -2.55
N ALA A 65 -10.08 -0.51 -2.18
CA ALA A 65 -11.19 0.14 -2.86
C ALA A 65 -12.26 0.53 -1.83
N GLN A 66 -12.76 1.76 -1.95
CA GLN A 66 -13.82 2.32 -1.13
C GLN A 66 -14.79 3.06 -2.05
N LEU A 67 -16.08 2.82 -1.83
CA LEU A 67 -17.17 3.55 -2.46
C LEU A 67 -17.92 4.32 -1.36
N ALA A 68 -18.09 5.63 -1.55
CA ALA A 68 -18.88 6.48 -0.67
C ALA A 68 -19.96 7.19 -1.49
N TRP A 69 -21.19 7.23 -0.96
CA TRP A 69 -22.32 7.89 -1.59
C TRP A 69 -22.92 8.91 -0.62
N TYR A 70 -23.07 10.15 -1.09
CA TYR A 70 -23.63 11.29 -0.39
C TYR A 70 -24.98 11.65 -1.02
N PHE A 71 -25.98 11.94 -0.18
CA PHE A 71 -27.37 12.20 -0.55
C PHE A 71 -27.83 13.58 -0.06
#